data_AF-A0A3B3W141-F1
#
_entry.id   AF-A0A3B3W141-F1
#
_cell.length_a   1.000
_cell.length_b   1.000
_cell.length_c   1.000
_cell.angle_alpha   90.00
_cell.angle_beta   90.00
_cell.angle_gamma   90.00
#
_symmetry.space_group_name_H-M   'P 1'
#
loop_
_entity.id
_entity.type
_entity.pdbx_description
1 polymer ?
#
loop_
_entity_poly.entity_id
_entity_poly.type
_entity_poly.pdbx_seq_one_letter_code
_entity_poly.pdbx_strand_id
1 'polypeptide(L)'
;MSASGSSGKRKSYTVEYKKAIVEESWGKNVVQFCKEKMLDHRLVQKWRAEYTNLSEKVESGMAKKRKIGCGRQPMYTELESLVSEWVADRRAKTLVVTRAEIQEYALAVLPQFDISPEQFKASQHWVDNFLERNDLSLRRSTTLFSARVTCILTIRLDGT
;
A
#
# COMPACT_ATOMS: atom_id res chain seq x y z
N MET A 1 -3.31 31.90 37.55
CA MET A 1 -4.16 30.69 37.51
C MET A 1 -3.53 29.73 36.52
N SER A 2 -2.87 28.69 37.01
CA SER A 2 -2.06 27.77 36.20
C SER A 2 -2.94 26.72 35.54
N ALA A 3 -2.91 26.62 34.20
CA ALA A 3 -3.60 25.56 33.48
C ALA A 3 -2.78 24.26 33.60
N SER A 4 -3.33 23.26 34.29
CA SER A 4 -2.78 21.92 34.35
C SER A 4 -2.83 21.29 32.96
N GLY A 5 -1.68 21.10 32.33
CA GLY A 5 -1.56 20.32 31.10
C GLY A 5 -1.79 18.84 31.41
N SER A 6 -3.02 18.35 31.22
CA SER A 6 -3.29 16.91 31.25
C SER A 6 -2.56 16.26 30.07
N SER A 7 -1.49 15.50 30.35
CA SER A 7 -0.77 14.70 29.36
C SER A 7 -1.62 13.50 28.91
N GLY A 8 -2.67 13.77 28.15
CA GLY A 8 -3.50 12.75 27.53
C GLY A 8 -2.70 11.94 26.49
N LYS A 9 -2.95 10.63 26.41
CA LYS A 9 -2.41 9.77 25.35
C LYS A 9 -2.79 10.38 23.98
N ARG A 10 -1.81 10.45 23.05
CA ARG A 10 -2.03 10.99 21.70
C ARG A 10 -3.14 10.19 21.00
N LYS A 11 -4.18 10.88 20.53
CA LYS A 11 -5.27 10.30 19.73
C LYS A 11 -4.88 10.24 18.25
N SER A 12 -5.26 9.17 17.55
CA SER A 12 -5.04 9.00 16.12
C SER A 12 -6.37 8.71 15.42
N TYR A 13 -6.60 9.33 14.26
CA TYR A 13 -7.88 9.32 13.55
C TYR A 13 -7.69 8.83 12.11
N THR A 14 -8.67 8.09 11.58
CA THR A 14 -8.68 7.60 10.19
C THR A 14 -8.86 8.76 9.20
N VAL A 15 -8.43 8.58 7.94
CA VAL A 15 -8.59 9.60 6.88
C VAL A 15 -10.05 9.97 6.69
N GLU A 16 -10.91 8.96 6.60
CA GLU A 16 -12.36 9.12 6.45
C GLU A 16 -12.97 9.92 7.61
N TYR A 17 -12.54 9.67 8.85
CA TYR A 17 -13.03 10.40 10.02
C TYR A 17 -12.63 11.86 9.96
N LYS A 18 -11.37 12.15 9.59
CA LYS A 18 -10.89 13.53 9.44
C LYS A 18 -11.69 14.27 8.38
N LYS A 19 -11.92 13.64 7.22
CA LYS A 19 -12.72 14.19 6.12
C LYS A 19 -14.15 14.47 6.59
N ALA A 20 -14.82 13.49 7.19
CA ALA A 20 -16.19 13.64 7.69
C ALA A 20 -16.32 14.76 8.74
N ILE A 21 -15.34 14.90 9.64
CA ILE A 21 -15.33 15.99 10.63
C ILE A 21 -15.19 17.36 9.95
N VAL A 22 -14.34 17.47 8.93
CA VAL A 22 -14.21 18.71 8.15
C VAL A 22 -15.53 19.02 7.44
N GLU A 23 -16.14 18.03 6.82
CA GLU A 23 -17.43 18.14 6.13
C GLU A 23 -18.54 18.62 7.05
N GLU A 24 -18.67 17.97 8.21
CA GLU A 24 -19.68 18.29 9.22
C GLU A 24 -19.45 19.67 9.87
N SER A 25 -18.21 20.17 9.84
CA SER A 25 -17.86 21.45 10.47
C SER A 25 -18.22 22.68 9.63
N TRP A 26 -18.44 22.54 8.32
CA TRP A 26 -18.75 23.70 7.46
C TRP A 26 -20.11 24.31 7.82
N GLY A 27 -20.20 25.64 7.74
CA GLY A 27 -21.40 26.38 8.14
C GLY A 27 -21.65 26.45 9.65
N LYS A 28 -20.84 25.79 10.49
CA LYS A 28 -20.96 25.83 11.96
C LYS A 28 -19.90 26.73 12.60
N ASN A 29 -20.19 27.23 13.80
CA ASN A 29 -19.17 27.84 14.65
C ASN A 29 -18.17 26.76 15.09
N VAL A 30 -16.91 26.89 14.64
CA VAL A 30 -15.88 25.87 14.84
C VAL A 30 -15.57 25.64 16.31
N VAL A 31 -15.56 26.69 17.13
CA VAL A 31 -15.26 26.58 18.57
C VAL A 31 -16.34 25.78 19.27
N GLN A 32 -17.61 26.07 18.99
CA GLN A 32 -18.74 25.33 19.56
C GLN A 32 -18.75 23.87 19.08
N PHE A 33 -18.56 23.64 17.78
CA PHE A 33 -18.46 22.31 17.19
C PHE A 33 -17.33 21.47 17.82
N CYS A 34 -16.16 22.08 18.06
CA CYS A 34 -15.03 21.39 18.68
C CYS A 34 -15.33 20.99 20.13
N LYS A 35 -16.05 21.82 20.90
CA LYS A 35 -16.49 21.48 22.26
C LYS A 35 -17.45 20.29 22.24
N GLU A 36 -18.43 20.30 21.34
CA GLU A 36 -19.42 19.21 21.20
C GLU A 36 -18.75 17.88 20.81
N LYS A 37 -17.79 17.92 19.88
CA LYS A 37 -17.07 16.73 19.41
C LYS A 37 -15.87 16.34 20.28
N MET A 38 -15.57 17.10 21.33
CA MET A 38 -14.39 16.90 22.20
C MET A 38 -13.07 16.85 21.39
N LEU A 39 -12.96 17.73 20.39
CA LEU A 39 -11.81 17.89 19.52
C LEU A 39 -11.07 19.19 19.81
N ASP A 40 -9.76 19.20 19.55
CA ASP A 40 -8.97 20.43 19.60
C ASP A 40 -9.28 21.29 18.36
N HIS A 41 -9.56 22.57 18.58
CA HIS A 41 -9.78 23.53 17.51
C HIS A 41 -8.63 23.58 16.49
N ARG A 42 -7.37 23.49 16.94
CA ARG A 42 -6.18 23.49 16.07
C ARG A 42 -6.15 22.27 15.15
N LEU A 43 -6.67 21.13 15.64
CA LEU A 43 -6.73 19.88 14.89
C LEU A 43 -7.73 20.00 13.72
N VAL A 44 -8.92 20.55 13.98
CA VAL A 44 -9.95 20.75 12.95
C VAL A 44 -9.52 21.77 11.92
N GLN A 45 -8.87 22.87 12.33
CA GLN A 45 -8.29 23.84 11.40
C GLN A 45 -7.22 23.22 10.51
N LYS A 46 -6.34 22.40 11.08
CA LYS A 46 -5.34 21.65 10.31
C LYS A 46 -6.00 20.75 9.27
N TRP A 47 -7.04 20.00 9.64
CA TRP A 47 -7.73 19.12 8.69
C TRP A 47 -8.49 19.87 7.60
N ARG A 48 -9.01 21.07 7.89
CA ARG A 48 -9.59 21.95 6.86
C ARG A 48 -8.56 22.36 5.83
N ALA A 49 -7.35 22.73 6.27
CA ALA A 49 -6.26 23.07 5.37
C ALA A 49 -5.80 21.86 4.53
N GLU A 50 -5.86 20.65 5.10
CA GLU A 50 -5.50 19.39 4.42
C GLU A 50 -6.68 18.76 3.65
N TYR A 51 -7.82 19.44 3.48
CA TYR A 51 -9.05 18.80 2.98
C TYR A 51 -8.90 18.17 1.60
N THR A 52 -8.27 18.86 0.65
CA THR A 52 -8.00 18.33 -0.72
C THR A 52 -7.18 17.05 -0.67
N ASN A 53 -6.16 17.04 0.17
CA ASN A 53 -5.32 15.87 0.36
C ASN A 53 -6.09 14.72 1.05
N LEU A 54 -7.01 15.02 1.96
CA LEU A 54 -7.90 14.03 2.58
C LEU A 54 -8.87 13.43 1.55
N SER A 55 -9.42 14.23 0.62
CA SER A 55 -10.32 13.73 -0.43
C SER A 55 -9.61 12.81 -1.42
N GLU A 56 -8.45 13.23 -1.94
CA GLU A 56 -7.62 12.41 -2.84
C GLU A 56 -7.25 11.06 -2.20
N LYS A 57 -6.98 11.07 -0.89
CA LYS A 57 -6.62 9.86 -0.13
C LYS A 57 -7.79 8.90 0.07
N VAL A 58 -9.00 9.43 0.20
CA VAL A 58 -10.20 8.59 0.25
C VAL A 58 -10.45 7.97 -1.13
N GLU A 59 -10.29 8.73 -2.20
CA GLU A 59 -10.45 8.27 -3.58
C GLU A 59 -9.41 7.22 -3.99
N SER A 60 -8.17 7.36 -3.53
CA SER A 60 -7.09 6.37 -3.71
C SER A 60 -7.18 5.15 -2.78
N GLY A 61 -8.30 4.95 -2.07
CA GLY A 61 -8.54 3.75 -1.25
C GLY A 61 -7.87 3.75 0.12
N MET A 62 -7.27 4.86 0.57
CA MET A 62 -6.59 4.96 1.86
C MET A 62 -7.50 5.37 3.03
N ALA A 63 -8.83 5.35 2.86
CA ALA A 63 -9.83 5.84 3.81
C ALA A 63 -9.62 5.37 5.28
N LYS A 64 -9.29 4.09 5.46
CA LYS A 64 -9.12 3.45 6.78
C LYS A 64 -7.76 3.70 7.43
N LYS A 65 -6.78 4.28 6.72
CA LYS A 65 -5.44 4.53 7.27
C LYS A 65 -5.50 5.64 8.33
N ARG A 66 -4.84 5.45 9.48
CA ARG A 66 -4.78 6.44 10.58
C ARG A 66 -3.52 7.31 10.55
N LYS A 67 -2.47 6.77 9.95
CA LYS A 67 -1.18 7.41 9.69
C LYS A 67 -0.95 7.32 8.19
N ILE A 68 -0.68 8.46 7.57
CA ILE A 68 -0.41 8.54 6.14
C ILE A 68 0.97 9.15 5.98
N GLY A 69 1.86 8.50 5.22
CA GLY A 69 3.24 8.94 5.04
C GLY A 69 4.11 8.86 6.30
N CYS A 70 3.67 8.16 7.35
CA CYS A 70 4.43 7.98 8.58
C CYS A 70 4.96 6.55 8.64
N GLY A 71 6.26 6.41 8.44
CA GLY A 71 7.03 5.18 8.35
C GLY A 71 8.40 5.49 7.75
N ARG A 72 9.34 4.53 7.78
CA ARG A 72 10.61 4.69 7.07
C ARG A 72 10.30 4.73 5.57
N GLN A 73 10.68 5.83 4.92
CA GLN A 73 10.55 5.94 3.46
C GLN A 73 11.45 4.89 2.79
N PRO A 74 11.09 4.45 1.56
CA PRO A 74 12.03 3.72 0.73
C PRO A 74 13.38 4.42 0.67
N MET A 75 14.43 3.64 0.89
CA MET A 75 15.80 4.18 0.77
C MET A 75 16.13 4.47 -0.71
N TYR A 76 15.47 3.78 -1.63
CA TYR A 76 15.71 3.86 -3.07
C TYR A 76 14.37 4.07 -3.81
N THR A 77 13.76 5.25 -3.63
CA THR A 77 12.41 5.55 -4.14
C THR A 77 12.31 5.47 -5.66
N GLU A 78 13.31 5.98 -6.39
CA GLU A 78 13.31 5.98 -7.86
C GLU A 78 13.48 4.55 -8.41
N LEU A 79 14.40 3.79 -7.83
CA LEU A 79 14.59 2.37 -8.13
C LEU A 79 13.30 1.57 -7.88
N GLU A 80 12.66 1.76 -6.71
CA GLU A 80 11.41 1.06 -6.40
C GLU A 80 10.27 1.45 -7.35
N SER A 81 10.21 2.71 -7.78
CA SER A 81 9.22 3.17 -8.78
C SER A 81 9.40 2.43 -10.11
N LEU A 82 10.63 2.34 -10.61
CA LEU A 82 10.96 1.64 -11.86
C LEU A 82 10.63 0.14 -11.77
N VAL A 83 11.01 -0.51 -10.66
CA VAL A 83 10.70 -1.93 -10.43
C VAL A 83 9.20 -2.16 -10.34
N SER A 84 8.46 -1.27 -9.68
CA SER A 84 6.98 -1.30 -9.61
C SER A 84 6.34 -1.24 -10.99
N GLU A 85 6.78 -0.30 -11.84
CA GLU A 85 6.28 -0.15 -13.21
C GLU A 85 6.55 -1.41 -14.05
N TRP A 86 7.75 -1.98 -13.92
CA TRP A 86 8.09 -3.23 -14.59
C TRP A 86 7.21 -4.41 -14.14
N VAL A 87 6.88 -4.52 -12.84
CA VAL A 87 5.94 -5.52 -12.35
C VAL A 87 4.54 -5.30 -12.93
N ALA A 88 4.09 -4.05 -13.05
CA ALA A 88 2.80 -3.71 -13.63
C ALA A 88 2.72 -4.10 -15.13
N ASP A 89 3.76 -3.81 -15.91
CA ASP A 89 3.86 -4.21 -17.33
C ASP A 89 3.84 -5.74 -17.51
N ARG A 90 4.59 -6.48 -16.69
CA ARG A 90 4.56 -7.96 -16.70
C ARG A 90 3.18 -8.51 -16.40
N ARG A 91 2.47 -7.93 -15.41
CA ARG A 91 1.11 -8.32 -15.05
C ARG A 91 0.10 -7.99 -16.15
N ALA A 92 0.24 -6.87 -16.83
CA ALA A 92 -0.59 -6.51 -17.98
C ALA A 92 -0.44 -7.55 -19.11
N LYS A 93 0.75 -8.13 -19.26
CA LYS A 93 1.06 -9.23 -20.20
C LYS A 93 0.69 -10.62 -19.66
N THR A 94 -0.02 -10.71 -18.53
CA THR A 94 -0.38 -11.97 -17.84
C THR A 94 0.80 -12.85 -17.44
N LEU A 95 2.00 -12.27 -17.34
CA LEU A 95 3.19 -12.98 -16.90
C LEU A 95 3.23 -13.05 -15.37
N VAL A 96 3.56 -14.23 -14.84
CA VAL A 96 3.80 -14.41 -13.41
C VAL A 96 5.18 -13.82 -13.09
N VAL A 97 5.23 -12.94 -12.09
CA VAL A 97 6.48 -12.37 -11.59
C VAL A 97 6.84 -13.05 -10.27
N THR A 98 8.04 -13.61 -10.21
CA THR A 98 8.61 -14.25 -9.03
C THR A 98 9.51 -13.29 -8.25
N ARG A 99 9.83 -13.65 -6.99
CA ARG A 99 10.75 -12.86 -6.15
C ARG A 99 12.15 -12.77 -6.76
N ALA A 100 12.65 -13.87 -7.33
CA ALA A 100 13.96 -13.92 -7.97
C ALA A 100 14.03 -12.96 -9.17
N GLU A 101 13.00 -12.93 -10.00
CA GLU A 101 12.96 -12.01 -11.15
C GLU A 101 12.91 -10.53 -10.71
N ILE A 102 12.23 -10.22 -9.59
CA ILE A 102 12.25 -8.87 -9.02
C ILE A 102 13.67 -8.50 -8.57
N GLN A 103 14.40 -9.42 -7.93
CA GLN A 103 15.77 -9.18 -7.50
C GLN A 103 16.72 -8.98 -8.68
N GLU A 104 16.64 -9.86 -9.67
CA GLU A 104 17.44 -9.81 -10.89
C GLU A 104 17.19 -8.50 -11.65
N TYR A 105 15.92 -8.13 -11.84
CA TYR A 105 15.58 -6.88 -12.50
C TYR A 105 16.09 -5.66 -11.71
N ALA A 106 15.92 -5.64 -10.38
CA ALA A 106 16.39 -4.54 -9.54
C ALA A 106 17.92 -4.36 -9.60
N LEU A 107 18.69 -5.45 -9.66
CA LEU A 107 20.15 -5.40 -9.83
C LEU A 107 20.54 -4.99 -11.25
N ALA A 108 19.79 -5.41 -12.27
CA ALA A 108 20.05 -5.07 -13.66
C ALA A 108 19.84 -3.58 -13.96
N VAL A 109 18.86 -2.94 -13.31
CA VAL A 109 18.59 -1.51 -13.46
C VAL A 109 19.39 -0.64 -12.49
N LEU A 110 20.07 -1.23 -11.50
CA LEU A 110 20.86 -0.51 -10.50
C LEU A 110 21.88 0.47 -11.12
N PRO A 111 22.60 0.14 -12.21
CA PRO A 111 23.57 1.08 -12.81
C PRO A 111 22.95 2.36 -13.39
N GLN A 112 21.62 2.42 -13.54
CA GLN A 112 20.91 3.63 -13.97
C GLN A 112 20.80 4.65 -12.82
N PHE A 113 21.07 4.22 -11.59
CA PHE A 113 21.03 5.04 -10.39
C PHE A 113 22.44 5.20 -9.82
N ASP A 114 22.71 6.31 -9.13
CA ASP A 114 24.00 6.55 -8.44
C ASP A 114 24.07 5.75 -7.12
N ILE A 115 23.88 4.43 -7.21
CA ILE A 115 23.85 3.50 -6.08
C ILE A 115 24.95 2.46 -6.28
N SER A 116 25.86 2.37 -5.32
CA SER A 116 26.91 1.35 -5.36
C SER A 116 26.31 -0.07 -5.17
N PRO A 117 26.77 -1.09 -5.93
CA PRO A 117 26.35 -2.47 -5.74
C PRO A 117 26.69 -3.04 -4.35
N GLU A 118 27.61 -2.42 -3.62
CA GLU A 118 27.89 -2.79 -2.22
C GLU A 118 26.78 -2.35 -1.26
N GLN A 119 26.08 -1.26 -1.60
CA GLN A 119 25.02 -0.66 -0.78
C GLN A 119 23.67 -1.34 -1.00
N PHE A 120 23.38 -1.79 -2.22
CA PHE A 120 22.11 -2.42 -2.57
C PHE A 120 22.29 -3.88 -3.01
N LYS A 121 21.76 -4.80 -2.20
CA LYS A 121 21.89 -6.26 -2.42
C LYS A 121 20.60 -6.94 -2.91
N ALA A 122 19.56 -6.18 -3.22
CA ALA A 122 18.22 -6.71 -3.52
C ALA A 122 17.79 -7.85 -2.57
N SER A 123 18.02 -7.69 -1.26
CA SER A 123 17.83 -8.77 -0.29
C SER A 123 16.38 -9.25 -0.23
N GLN A 124 16.15 -10.47 0.25
CA GLN A 124 14.80 -11.00 0.44
C GLN A 124 13.91 -10.05 1.27
N HIS A 125 14.49 -9.48 2.34
CA HIS A 125 13.80 -8.52 3.19
C HIS A 125 13.45 -7.23 2.45
N TRP A 126 14.31 -6.76 1.55
CA TRP A 126 13.99 -5.62 0.69
C TRP A 126 12.81 -5.94 -0.23
N VAL A 127 12.79 -7.14 -0.85
CA VAL A 127 11.65 -7.59 -1.70
C VAL A 127 10.36 -7.67 -0.90
N ASP A 128 10.38 -8.23 0.32
CA ASP A 128 9.21 -8.30 1.18
C ASP A 128 8.64 -6.90 1.47
N ASN A 129 9.51 -5.97 1.89
CA ASN A 129 9.11 -4.60 2.17
C ASN A 129 8.65 -3.87 0.90
N PHE A 130 9.28 -4.13 -0.25
CA PHE A 130 8.88 -3.58 -1.55
C PHE A 130 7.46 -4.03 -1.93
N LEU A 131 7.17 -5.32 -1.80
CA LEU A 131 5.85 -5.88 -2.08
C LEU A 131 4.79 -5.30 -1.14
N GLU A 132 5.07 -5.21 0.15
CA GLU A 132 4.17 -4.64 1.15
C GLU A 132 3.88 -3.15 0.88
N ARG A 133 4.91 -2.36 0.58
CA ARG A 133 4.76 -0.92 0.33
C ARG A 133 3.98 -0.59 -0.95
N ASN A 134 4.09 -1.43 -1.97
CA ASN A 134 3.41 -1.25 -3.25
C ASN A 134 2.09 -2.02 -3.36
N ASP A 135 1.59 -2.60 -2.25
CA ASP A 135 0.38 -3.43 -2.21
C ASP A 135 0.39 -4.56 -3.27
N LEU A 136 1.58 -5.11 -3.55
CA LEU A 136 1.81 -6.16 -4.54
C LEU A 136 1.77 -7.54 -3.85
N SER A 137 0.85 -8.41 -4.29
CA SER A 137 0.89 -9.83 -3.94
C SER A 137 1.47 -10.67 -5.07
N LEU A 138 2.31 -11.65 -4.74
CA LEU A 138 2.79 -12.63 -5.71
C LEU A 138 1.65 -13.62 -5.95
N ARG A 139 1.11 -13.65 -7.17
CA ARG A 139 0.14 -14.67 -7.55
C ARG A 139 0.88 -15.99 -7.65
N ARG A 140 0.34 -17.06 -7.05
CA ARG A 140 0.82 -18.40 -7.36
C ARG A 140 0.58 -18.64 -8.84
N SER A 141 1.57 -19.17 -9.54
CA SER A 141 1.36 -19.66 -10.90
C SER A 141 0.28 -20.73 -10.84
N THR A 142 -0.89 -20.45 -11.39
CA THR A 142 -1.86 -21.48 -11.71
C THR A 142 -1.39 -22.07 -13.02
N THR A 143 -0.72 -23.22 -12.97
CA THR A 143 -0.37 -23.98 -14.18
C THR A 143 -1.66 -24.38 -14.88
N LEU A 144 -2.18 -23.53 -15.77
CA LEU A 144 -3.35 -23.81 -16.59
C LEU A 144 -2.93 -24.62 -17.82
N PHE A 145 -2.36 -25.82 -17.62
CA PHE A 145 -2.21 -26.93 -18.60
C PHE A 145 -1.50 -28.09 -17.88
N SER A 146 -1.94 -29.34 -17.83
CA SER A 146 -2.49 -30.20 -18.87
C SER A 146 -3.30 -31.33 -18.23
N ALA A 147 -4.63 -31.30 -18.36
CA ALA A 147 -5.43 -32.52 -18.19
C ALA A 147 -5.22 -33.37 -19.45
N ARG A 148 -4.23 -34.26 -19.42
CA ARG A 148 -4.11 -35.35 -20.40
C ARG A 148 -5.30 -36.27 -20.23
N VAL A 149 -6.37 -36.02 -20.97
CA VAL A 149 -7.43 -36.99 -21.18
C VAL A 149 -6.90 -38.03 -22.16
N THR A 150 -6.30 -39.09 -21.65
CA THR A 150 -6.09 -40.35 -22.37
C THR A 150 -6.38 -41.51 -21.43
N CYS A 151 -7.66 -41.76 -21.20
CA CYS A 151 -8.16 -43.04 -20.69
C CYS A 151 -9.47 -43.37 -21.44
N ILE A 152 -9.37 -43.69 -22.73
CA ILE A 152 -10.37 -44.52 -23.42
C ILE A 152 -9.59 -45.59 -24.19
N LEU A 153 -9.23 -46.64 -23.46
CA LEU A 153 -8.97 -48.03 -23.84
C LEU A 153 -8.67 -48.65 -22.47
N THR A 154 -9.55 -49.40 -21.83
CA THR A 154 -9.80 -50.81 -22.17
C THR A 154 -11.14 -51.23 -21.54
N ILE A 155 -12.19 -51.41 -22.34
CA ILE A 155 -13.37 -52.16 -21.90
C ILE A 155 -13.12 -53.63 -22.27
N ARG A 156 -12.76 -54.39 -21.24
CA ARG A 156 -13.32 -55.71 -20.89
C ARG A 156 -13.46 -56.74 -22.04
N LEU A 157 -12.43 -57.57 -22.20
CA LEU A 157 -12.59 -58.98 -22.55
C LEU A 157 -12.53 -59.77 -21.23
N ASP A 158 -13.64 -60.40 -20.85
CA ASP A 158 -13.76 -61.71 -20.19
C ASP A 158 -15.11 -61.82 -19.48
N GLY A 159 -15.86 -62.85 -19.85
CA GLY A 159 -17.19 -63.15 -19.32
C GLY A 159 -17.91 -64.16 -20.20
N THR A 160 -17.50 -65.42 -20.02
CA THR A 160 -18.16 -66.69 -20.39
C THR A 160 -19.68 -66.64 -20.55
#